data_AF-A0A4Y8WPM4-F1
#
_entry.id   AF-A0A4Y8WPM4-F1
#
_cell.length_a   1.000
_cell.length_b   1.000
_cell.length_c   1.000
_cell.angle_alpha   90.00
_cell.angle_beta   90.00
_cell.angle_gamma   90.00
#
_symmetry.space_group_name_H-M   'P 1'
#
loop_
_entity.id
_entity.type
_entity.pdbx_description
1 polymer ?
#
loop_
_entity_poly.entity_id
_entity_poly.type
_entity_poly.pdbx_seq_one_letter_code
_entity_poly.pdbx_strand_id
1 'polypeptide(L)'
;MALRATFAFWDFLPTFAEIAGVKTPANIDGISMLPTLLGEEAMQKQHSYLYWEFYELGGCQAICVGDWKLIRLNAKQPKESKLELYNLRHDPGELFDLSQQYPEVVASLQVQLDSARTPSEVFKW
;
A
#
# COMPACT_ATOMS: atom_id res chain seq x y z
N MET A 1 17.97 -14.97 -4.15
CA MET A 1 16.99 -14.29 -3.28
C MET A 1 15.84 -13.92 -4.19
N ALA A 2 14.68 -14.58 -4.07
CA ALA A 2 13.56 -14.33 -4.97
C ALA A 2 13.02 -12.91 -4.74
N LEU A 3 12.83 -12.14 -5.81
CA LEU A 3 12.16 -10.85 -5.73
C LEU A 3 10.70 -11.11 -5.37
N ARG A 4 10.29 -10.67 -4.17
CA ARG A 4 8.89 -10.76 -3.76
C ARG A 4 8.14 -9.58 -4.36
N ALA A 5 7.55 -9.76 -5.54
CA ALA A 5 6.65 -8.78 -6.11
C ALA A 5 5.36 -8.72 -5.27
N THR A 6 4.99 -7.52 -4.82
CA THR A 6 3.75 -7.31 -4.07
C THR A 6 2.68 -6.81 -5.01
N PHE A 7 1.48 -7.40 -4.92
CA PHE A 7 0.35 -7.07 -5.78
C PHE A 7 -0.87 -6.69 -4.96
N ALA A 8 -1.77 -5.94 -5.57
CA ALA A 8 -3.06 -5.55 -5.00
C ALA A 8 -4.21 -5.81 -5.99
N PHE A 9 -5.44 -5.70 -5.51
CA PHE A 9 -6.62 -5.99 -6.33
C PHE A 9 -6.70 -5.10 -7.58
N TRP A 10 -6.27 -3.85 -7.50
CA TRP A 10 -6.28 -2.92 -8.64
C TRP A 10 -5.26 -3.26 -9.75
N ASP A 11 -4.34 -4.21 -9.51
CA ASP A 11 -3.41 -4.73 -10.52
C ASP A 11 -4.07 -5.70 -11.52
N PHE A 12 -5.25 -6.23 -11.20
CA PHE A 12 -5.97 -7.13 -12.11
C PHE A 12 -6.38 -6.44 -13.40
N LEU A 13 -6.83 -5.18 -13.34
CA LEU A 13 -7.25 -4.41 -14.52
C LEU A 13 -6.14 -4.28 -15.58
N PRO A 14 -4.94 -3.74 -15.28
CA PRO A 14 -3.87 -3.64 -16.27
C PRO A 14 -3.34 -5.01 -16.70
N THR A 15 -3.32 -5.99 -15.80
CA THR A 15 -2.89 -7.36 -16.13
C THR A 15 -3.80 -8.00 -17.17
N PHE A 16 -5.11 -7.95 -16.96
CA PHE A 16 -6.07 -8.54 -17.90
C PHE A 16 -6.15 -7.75 -19.21
N ALA A 17 -5.98 -6.42 -19.16
CA ALA A 17 -5.87 -5.62 -20.37
C ALA A 17 -4.67 -6.06 -21.25
N GLU A 18 -3.51 -6.27 -20.62
CA GLU A 18 -2.30 -6.75 -21.30
C GLU A 18 -2.48 -8.16 -21.87
N ILE A 19 -3.05 -9.09 -21.08
CA ILE A 19 -3.35 -10.46 -21.54
C ILE A 19 -4.31 -10.46 -22.74
N ALA A 20 -5.33 -9.60 -22.71
CA ALA A 20 -6.31 -9.50 -23.79
C ALA A 20 -5.78 -8.73 -25.02
N GLY A 21 -4.57 -8.17 -24.95
CA GLY A 21 -4.00 -7.36 -26.03
C GLY A 21 -4.73 -6.03 -26.26
N VAL A 22 -5.41 -5.51 -25.24
CA VAL A 22 -6.13 -4.24 -25.32
C VAL A 22 -5.36 -3.13 -24.60
N LYS A 23 -5.65 -1.88 -24.96
CA LYS A 23 -5.00 -0.73 -24.33
C LYS A 23 -5.41 -0.61 -22.86
N THR A 24 -4.43 -0.62 -21.96
CA THR A 24 -4.63 -0.32 -20.54
C THR A 24 -5.19 1.09 -20.35
N PRO A 25 -6.24 1.27 -19.53
CA PRO A 25 -6.76 2.60 -19.20
C PRO A 25 -5.68 3.51 -18.60
N ALA A 26 -5.76 4.80 -18.91
CA ALA A 26 -4.91 5.80 -18.28
C ALA A 26 -5.43 6.14 -16.88
N ASN A 27 -4.58 6.76 -16.04
CA ASN A 27 -4.93 7.25 -14.70
C ASN A 27 -5.46 6.14 -13.77
N ILE A 28 -4.76 5.00 -13.78
CA ILE A 28 -5.00 3.89 -12.84
C ILE A 28 -3.76 3.72 -11.95
N ASP A 29 -3.96 3.20 -10.76
CA ASP A 29 -2.87 2.91 -9.81
C ASP A 29 -2.23 1.54 -10.05
N GLY A 30 -2.90 0.67 -10.81
CA GLY A 30 -2.47 -0.70 -11.05
C GLY A 30 -1.24 -0.83 -11.93
N ILE A 31 -0.42 -1.83 -11.62
CA ILE A 31 0.71 -2.29 -12.40
C ILE A 31 0.44 -3.73 -12.82
N SER A 32 0.63 -4.05 -14.10
CA SER A 32 0.46 -5.42 -14.58
C SER A 32 1.42 -6.38 -13.89
N MET A 33 0.89 -7.51 -13.42
CA MET A 33 1.66 -8.61 -12.85
C MET A 33 2.08 -9.67 -13.88
N LEU A 34 1.75 -9.45 -15.16
CA LEU A 34 2.00 -10.42 -16.23
C LEU A 34 3.48 -10.85 -16.35
N PRO A 35 4.48 -9.94 -16.26
CA PRO A 35 5.88 -10.37 -16.31
C PRO A 35 6.21 -11.41 -15.24
N THR A 36 5.77 -11.21 -14.00
CA THR A 36 5.98 -12.21 -12.93
C THR A 36 5.29 -13.53 -13.24
N LEU A 37 4.06 -13.50 -13.76
CA LEU A 37 3.32 -14.71 -14.12
C LEU A 37 3.99 -15.51 -15.26
N LEU A 38 4.75 -14.84 -16.13
CA LEU A 38 5.53 -15.45 -17.21
C LEU A 38 6.95 -15.85 -16.78
N GLY A 39 7.35 -15.58 -15.53
CA GLY A 39 8.71 -15.82 -15.05
C GLY A 39 9.74 -14.76 -15.47
N GLU A 40 9.29 -13.62 -15.96
CA GLU A 40 10.11 -12.48 -16.40
C GLU A 40 10.31 -11.48 -15.26
N GLU A 41 10.79 -11.94 -14.10
CA GLU A 41 10.90 -11.14 -12.86
C GLU A 41 11.68 -9.83 -13.06
N ALA A 42 12.71 -9.84 -13.93
CA ALA A 42 13.52 -8.65 -14.24
C ALA A 42 12.73 -7.53 -14.91
N MET A 43 11.59 -7.84 -15.53
CA MET A 43 10.70 -6.89 -16.21
C MET A 43 9.56 -6.43 -15.30
N GLN A 44 9.39 -7.02 -14.11
CA GLN A 44 8.29 -6.68 -13.21
C GLN A 44 8.52 -5.31 -12.57
N LYS A 45 7.71 -4.34 -12.99
CA LYS A 45 7.58 -3.05 -12.31
C LYS A 45 7.08 -3.27 -10.88
N GLN A 46 7.64 -2.50 -9.95
CA GLN A 46 7.27 -2.53 -8.53
C GLN A 46 6.44 -1.30 -8.18
N HIS A 47 5.48 -1.49 -7.29
CA HIS A 47 4.79 -0.37 -6.64
C HIS A 47 5.78 0.40 -5.77
N SER A 48 5.73 1.74 -5.82
CA SER A 48 6.45 2.56 -4.84
C SER A 48 5.84 2.40 -3.45
N TYR A 49 4.52 2.26 -3.39
CA TYR A 49 3.76 1.94 -2.19
C TYR A 49 2.41 1.31 -2.58
N LEU A 50 1.76 0.65 -1.62
CA LEU A 50 0.34 0.28 -1.68
C LEU A 50 -0.41 0.96 -0.54
N TYR A 51 -1.64 1.37 -0.78
CA TYR A 51 -2.44 2.17 0.15
C TYR A 51 -3.81 1.53 0.44
N TRP A 52 -4.24 1.58 1.70
CA TRP A 52 -5.58 1.19 2.12
C TRP A 52 -6.17 2.22 3.07
N GLU A 53 -7.48 2.38 2.99
CA GLU A 53 -8.22 3.29 3.84
C GLU A 53 -9.63 2.74 4.08
N PHE A 54 -10.01 2.65 5.36
CA PHE A 54 -11.30 2.16 5.81
C PHE A 54 -11.93 3.16 6.77
N TYR A 55 -13.25 3.14 6.85
CA TYR A 55 -14.04 4.16 7.53
C TYR A 55 -14.57 3.71 8.88
N GLU A 56 -14.64 2.40 9.05
CA GLU A 56 -15.16 1.69 10.20
C GLU A 56 -14.25 1.90 11.43
N LEU A 57 -14.81 1.70 12.63
CA LEU A 57 -14.06 1.68 13.89
C LEU A 57 -13.11 2.87 14.10
N GLY A 58 -13.57 4.10 13.84
CA GLY A 58 -12.78 5.31 14.03
C GLY A 58 -11.84 5.65 12.85
N GLY A 59 -11.88 4.87 11.77
CA GLY A 59 -11.08 5.07 10.57
C GLY A 59 -9.68 4.47 10.70
N CYS A 60 -9.22 3.86 9.61
CA CYS A 60 -7.90 3.26 9.53
C CYS A 60 -7.28 3.61 8.17
N GLN A 61 -6.01 4.04 8.19
CA GLN A 61 -5.21 4.22 6.98
C GLN A 61 -3.99 3.32 7.08
N ALA A 62 -3.57 2.71 5.98
CA ALA A 62 -2.36 1.90 5.93
C ALA A 62 -1.58 2.15 4.64
N ILE A 63 -0.26 2.17 4.76
CA ILE A 63 0.65 2.21 3.63
C ILE A 63 1.69 1.10 3.75
N CYS A 64 1.95 0.40 2.65
CA CYS A 64 2.98 -0.63 2.55
C CYS A 64 4.09 -0.17 1.60
N VAL A 65 5.35 -0.18 2.06
CA VAL A 65 6.53 0.18 1.28
C VAL A 65 7.63 -0.86 1.51
N GLY A 66 7.90 -1.67 0.50
CA GLY A 66 8.77 -2.84 0.64
C GLY A 66 8.23 -3.78 1.73
N ASP A 67 9.07 -4.10 2.71
CA ASP A 67 8.69 -4.97 3.85
C ASP A 67 7.97 -4.20 4.97
N TRP A 68 7.87 -2.87 4.91
CA TRP A 68 7.29 -2.06 5.97
C TRP A 68 5.82 -1.77 5.74
N LYS A 69 5.03 -1.83 6.81
CA LYS A 69 3.64 -1.36 6.85
C LYS A 69 3.48 -0.36 7.99
N LEU A 70 3.02 0.84 7.66
CA LEU A 70 2.61 1.84 8.63
C LEU A 70 1.08 1.89 8.67
N ILE A 71 0.50 1.82 9.87
CA ILE A 71 -0.94 1.93 10.10
C ILE A 71 -1.21 3.18 10.94
N ARG A 72 -2.20 3.97 10.52
CA ARG A 72 -2.85 4.98 11.36
C ARG A 72 -4.19 4.44 11.83
N LEU A 73 -4.27 4.11 13.11
CA LEU A 73 -5.50 3.77 13.80
C LEU A 73 -6.24 5.04 14.25
N ASN A 74 -7.56 4.93 14.41
CA ASN A 74 -8.44 6.03 14.82
C ASN A 74 -8.21 7.31 13.99
N ALA A 75 -8.03 7.18 12.68
CA ALA A 75 -7.65 8.28 11.79
C ALA A 75 -8.66 9.45 11.81
N LYS A 76 -9.93 9.18 12.18
CA LYS A 76 -10.98 10.20 12.30
C LYS A 76 -11.01 10.89 13.67
N GLN A 77 -10.22 10.41 14.63
CA GLN A 77 -10.19 10.92 16.00
C GLN A 77 -8.78 11.42 16.33
N PRO A 78 -8.42 12.66 15.96
CA PRO A 78 -7.03 13.14 16.07
C PRO A 78 -6.40 13.02 17.46
N LYS A 79 -7.23 13.09 18.52
CA LYS A 79 -6.77 12.93 19.91
C LYS A 79 -6.46 11.48 20.30
N GLU A 80 -7.01 10.52 19.57
CA GLU A 80 -6.88 9.08 19.82
C GLU A 80 -6.12 8.37 18.70
N SER A 81 -5.69 9.12 17.68
CA SER A 81 -4.99 8.58 16.53
C SER A 81 -3.61 8.08 16.94
N LYS A 82 -3.30 6.86 16.51
CA LYS A 82 -2.03 6.19 16.82
C LYS A 82 -1.41 5.66 15.54
N LEU A 83 -0.11 5.85 15.40
CA LEU A 83 0.70 5.21 14.37
C LEU A 83 1.33 3.93 14.92
N GLU A 84 1.27 2.86 14.15
CA GLU A 84 1.92 1.58 14.43
C GLU A 84 2.72 1.15 13.20
N LEU A 85 3.92 0.62 13.42
CA LEU A 85 4.84 0.21 12.35
C LEU A 85 5.16 -1.27 12.46
N TYR A 86 5.05 -1.98 11.35
CA TYR A 86 5.31 -3.41 11.27
C TYR A 86 6.27 -3.74 10.12
N ASN A 87 7.06 -4.80 10.29
CA ASN A 87 7.85 -5.37 9.23
C ASN A 87 7.23 -6.71 8.79
N LEU A 88 6.51 -6.70 7.66
CA LEU A 88 5.72 -7.84 7.18
C LEU A 88 6.55 -9.04 6.73
N ARG A 89 7.87 -8.87 6.55
CA ARG A 89 8.77 -9.99 6.26
C ARG A 89 9.02 -10.85 7.49
N HIS A 90 9.09 -10.23 8.66
CA HIS A 90 9.39 -10.91 9.92
C HIS A 90 8.16 -11.08 10.82
N ASP A 91 7.16 -10.22 10.65
CA ASP A 91 5.93 -10.18 11.42
C ASP A 91 4.71 -9.99 10.50
N PRO A 92 4.34 -11.02 9.70
CA PRO A 92 3.15 -10.95 8.84
C PRO A 92 1.84 -10.88 9.62
N GLY A 93 1.86 -11.17 10.93
CA GLY A 93 0.70 -11.09 11.82
C GLY A 93 0.53 -9.75 12.53
N GLU A 94 1.45 -8.80 12.33
CA GLU A 94 1.39 -7.44 12.89
C GLU A 94 1.30 -7.46 14.43
N LEU A 95 2.05 -8.36 15.06
CA LEU A 95 2.02 -8.60 16.50
C LEU A 95 2.94 -7.67 17.30
N PHE A 96 4.00 -7.14 16.66
CA PHE A 96 5.04 -6.37 17.34
C PHE A 96 5.17 -4.99 16.72
N ASP A 97 4.59 -3.98 17.38
CA ASP A 97 4.72 -2.58 16.98
C ASP A 97 6.17 -2.09 17.17
N LEU A 98 6.78 -1.70 16.05
CA LEU A 98 8.16 -1.22 15.94
C LEU A 98 8.25 0.32 15.86
N SER A 99 7.14 1.04 16.00
CA SER A 99 7.06 2.50 15.81
C SER A 99 8.04 3.29 16.70
N GLN A 100 8.22 2.84 17.94
CA GLN A 100 9.16 3.48 18.89
C GLN A 100 10.63 3.13 18.60
N GLN A 101 10.88 2.00 17.93
CA GLN A 101 12.24 1.54 17.63
C GLN A 101 12.79 2.17 16.34
N TYR A 102 11.92 2.49 15.39
CA TYR A 102 12.29 3.07 14.08
C TYR A 102 11.49 4.35 13.78
N PRO A 103 11.60 5.40 14.61
CA PRO A 103 10.84 6.65 14.43
C PRO A 103 11.12 7.34 13.10
N GLU A 104 12.32 7.18 12.54
CA GLU A 104 12.70 7.70 11.22
C GLU A 104 11.95 7.01 10.07
N VAL A 105 11.67 5.71 10.20
CA VAL A 105 10.87 4.97 9.22
C VAL A 105 9.42 5.41 9.31
N VAL A 106 8.89 5.58 10.54
CA VAL A 106 7.56 6.14 10.77
C VAL A 106 7.42 7.51 10.09
N ALA A 107 8.34 8.43 10.32
CA ALA A 107 8.29 9.77 9.74
C ALA A 107 8.32 9.74 8.20
N SER A 108 9.17 8.90 7.61
CA SER A 108 9.27 8.73 6.15
C SER A 108 7.98 8.18 5.54
N LEU A 109 7.41 7.14 6.13
CA LEU A 109 6.18 6.52 5.63
C LEU A 109 4.94 7.39 5.90
N GLN A 110 4.94 8.17 6.98
CA GLN A 110 3.84 9.08 7.28
C GLN A 110 3.68 10.16 6.20
N VAL A 111 4.79 10.69 5.66
CA VAL A 111 4.73 11.64 4.53
C VAL A 111 4.03 11.02 3.33
N GLN A 112 4.35 9.77 3.01
CA GLN A 112 3.72 9.06 1.90
C GLN A 112 2.23 8.79 2.20
N LEU A 113 1.91 8.32 3.41
CA LEU A 113 0.54 8.07 3.88
C LEU A 113 -0.34 9.31 3.74
N ASP A 114 0.16 10.49 4.15
CA ASP A 114 -0.58 11.75 4.09
C ASP A 114 -0.80 12.25 2.65
N SER A 115 0.09 11.88 1.72
CA SER A 115 0.00 12.25 0.30
C SER A 115 -0.77 11.25 -0.59
N ALA A 116 -1.05 10.05 -0.08
CA ALA A 116 -1.58 8.94 -0.89
C ALA A 116 -3.08 9.08 -1.23
N ARG A 117 -3.82 9.99 -0.57
CA ARG A 117 -5.24 10.21 -0.81
C ARG A 117 -5.54 11.55 -1.48
N THR A 118 -6.57 11.55 -2.31
CA THR A 118 -7.24 12.78 -2.76
C THR A 118 -8.60 12.88 -2.05
N PRO A 119 -8.91 13.98 -1.36
CA PRO A 119 -10.23 14.18 -0.75
C PRO A 119 -11.35 14.10 -1.79
N SER A 120 -12.45 13.42 -1.45
CA SER A 120 -13.64 13.39 -2.30
C SER A 120 -14.45 14.67 -2.13
N GLU A 121 -14.86 15.29 -3.25
CA GLU A 121 -15.77 16.44 -3.24
C GLU A 121 -17.18 16.06 -2.76
N VAL A 122 -17.59 14.82 -3.03
CA VAL A 122 -18.91 14.27 -2.72
C VAL A 122 -18.95 13.72 -1.29
N PHE A 123 -17.94 12.94 -0.93
CA PHE A 123 -17.83 12.33 0.39
C PHE A 123 -16.77 13.07 1.19
N LYS A 124 -17.19 14.12 1.89
CA LYS A 124 -16.32 14.91 2.76
C LYS A 124 -16.21 14.24 4.12
N TRP A 125 -15.01 13.81 4.45
CA TRP A 125 -14.67 13.26 5.76
C TRP A 125 -13.17 13.42 6.03
#